data_AF-A0A1Y2UFU2-F1
#
_entry.id   AF-A0A1Y2UFU2-F1
#
_cell.length_a   1.000
_cell.length_b   1.000
_cell.length_c   1.000
_cell.angle_alpha   90.00
_cell.angle_beta   90.00
_cell.angle_gamma   90.00
#
_symmetry.space_group_name_H-M   'P 1'
#
loop_
_entity.id
_entity.type
_entity.pdbx_description
1 polymer ?
#
loop_
_entity_poly.entity_id
_entity_poly.type
_entity_poly.pdbx_seq_one_letter_code
_entity_poly.pdbx_strand_id
1 'polypeptide(L)'
;MPSPLAGAKPVDLTQAQYHDLADEFLDLVLAKFEEKQDEQGEIDVEYSSGVMTVKIPNLGVYIINKQPPNRQIWLSSPVSGPRRFDYVIVSDGQDEKQDSGMGDWICIRDGQKLTDILRKETGAVLDDPSSVRN
;
A
#
# COMPACT_ATOMS: atom_id res chain seq x y z
N MET A 1 23.19 -12.12 2.00
CA MET A 1 22.59 -11.36 3.12
C MET A 1 21.24 -11.99 3.43
N PRO A 2 21.00 -12.56 4.62
CA PRO A 2 19.69 -13.07 5.00
C PRO A 2 18.77 -11.89 5.34
N SER A 3 17.57 -11.86 4.75
CA SER A 3 16.60 -10.78 4.93
C SER A 3 16.01 -10.80 6.35
N PRO A 4 15.80 -9.64 6.99
CA PRO A 4 15.42 -9.54 8.41
C PRO A 4 13.98 -9.97 8.73
N LEU A 5 13.15 -10.39 7.77
CA LEU A 5 11.78 -10.87 8.02
C LEU A 5 11.52 -12.26 7.45
N ALA A 6 12.25 -13.27 7.94
CA ALA A 6 12.03 -14.68 7.60
C ALA A 6 10.68 -15.27 8.07
N GLY A 7 9.71 -14.44 8.52
CA GLY A 7 8.43 -14.87 9.09
C GLY A 7 7.17 -14.22 8.52
N ALA A 8 7.26 -13.13 7.75
CA ALA A 8 6.10 -12.52 7.12
C ALA A 8 5.71 -13.34 5.87
N LYS A 9 4.64 -14.13 5.98
CA LYS A 9 4.14 -14.93 4.87
C LYS A 9 3.01 -14.18 4.16
N PRO A 10 3.06 -14.06 2.82
CA PRO A 10 1.91 -13.56 2.08
C PRO A 10 0.72 -14.47 2.33
N VAL A 11 -0.46 -13.88 2.48
CA VAL A 11 -1.68 -14.66 2.63
C VAL A 11 -2.15 -15.13 1.27
N ASP A 12 -2.59 -16.39 1.19
CA ASP A 12 -3.18 -16.93 -0.02
C ASP A 12 -4.61 -16.39 -0.17
N LEU A 13 -4.69 -15.15 -0.68
CA LEU A 13 -5.95 -14.48 -0.99
C LEU A 13 -6.52 -15.02 -2.29
N THR A 14 -7.82 -15.23 -2.37
CA THR A 14 -8.47 -15.46 -3.67
C THR A 14 -8.33 -14.22 -4.56
N GLN A 15 -8.44 -14.40 -5.89
CA GLN A 15 -8.34 -13.28 -6.83
C GLN A 15 -9.40 -12.20 -6.54
N ALA A 16 -10.61 -12.60 -6.16
CA ALA A 16 -11.68 -11.68 -5.76
C ALA A 16 -11.27 -10.86 -4.52
N GLN A 17 -10.82 -11.53 -3.45
CA GLN A 17 -10.38 -10.85 -2.23
C GLN A 17 -9.21 -9.90 -2.48
N TYR A 18 -8.22 -10.31 -3.27
CA TYR A 18 -7.13 -9.43 -3.68
C TYR A 18 -7.66 -8.18 -4.39
N HIS A 19 -8.62 -8.36 -5.30
CA HIS A 19 -9.21 -7.24 -6.04
C HIS A 19 -9.89 -6.26 -5.10
N ASP A 20 -10.82 -6.74 -4.27
CA ASP A 20 -11.52 -5.92 -3.27
C ASP A 20 -10.53 -5.17 -2.37
N LEU A 21 -9.58 -5.88 -1.75
CA LEU A 21 -8.60 -5.27 -0.84
C LEU A 21 -7.67 -4.26 -1.52
N ALA A 22 -7.22 -4.57 -2.74
CA ALA A 22 -6.32 -3.69 -3.47
C ALA A 22 -7.08 -2.49 -4.06
N ASP A 23 -8.34 -2.66 -4.48
CA ASP A 23 -9.17 -1.53 -4.93
C ASP A 23 -9.48 -0.61 -3.74
N GLU A 24 -9.97 -1.15 -2.62
CA GLU A 24 -10.23 -0.36 -1.39
C GLU A 24 -8.98 0.39 -0.93
N PHE A 25 -7.82 -0.27 -0.91
CA PHE A 25 -6.57 0.36 -0.55
C PHE A 25 -6.16 1.47 -1.52
N LEU A 26 -6.31 1.26 -2.83
CA LEU A 26 -6.00 2.29 -3.81
C LEU A 26 -6.99 3.45 -3.75
N ASP A 27 -8.28 3.21 -3.57
CA ASP A 27 -9.28 4.27 -3.39
C ASP A 27 -8.96 5.14 -2.17
N LEU A 28 -8.54 4.53 -1.05
CA LEU A 28 -8.08 5.26 0.14
C LEU A 28 -6.83 6.11 -0.15
N VAL A 29 -5.85 5.54 -0.84
CA VAL A 29 -4.62 6.25 -1.21
C VAL A 29 -4.93 7.39 -2.19
N LEU A 30 -5.82 7.17 -3.16
CA LEU A 30 -6.28 8.17 -4.13
C LEU A 30 -6.90 9.36 -3.40
N ALA A 31 -7.92 9.11 -2.57
CA ALA A 31 -8.62 10.14 -1.83
C ALA A 31 -7.65 10.98 -0.97
N LYS A 32 -6.63 10.34 -0.37
CA LYS A 32 -5.61 11.03 0.44
C LYS A 32 -4.65 11.87 -0.39
N PHE A 33 -4.29 11.42 -1.59
CA PHE A 33 -3.50 12.23 -2.51
C PHE A 33 -4.31 13.37 -3.14
N GLU A 34 -5.59 13.17 -3.41
CA GLU A 34 -6.51 14.22 -3.88
C GLU A 34 -6.69 15.31 -2.80
N GLU A 35 -6.88 14.94 -1.53
CA GLU A 35 -6.91 15.86 -0.40
C GLU A 35 -5.61 16.68 -0.32
N LYS A 36 -4.46 16.02 -0.46
CA LYS A 36 -3.16 16.70 -0.50
C LYS A 36 -2.94 17.58 -1.72
N GLN A 37 -3.47 17.18 -2.86
CA GLN A 37 -3.47 17.97 -4.08
C GLN A 37 -4.29 19.24 -3.87
N ASP A 38 -5.41 19.19 -3.16
CA ASP A 38 -6.21 20.37 -2.83
C ASP A 38 -5.49 21.28 -1.80
N GLU A 39 -4.80 20.69 -0.81
CA GLU A 39 -4.04 21.46 0.19
C GLU A 39 -2.78 22.14 -0.35
N GLN A 40 -1.98 21.43 -1.16
CA GLN A 40 -0.70 21.94 -1.66
C GLN A 40 -0.77 22.48 -3.09
N GLY A 41 -1.75 22.07 -3.90
CA GLY A 41 -1.93 22.49 -5.29
C GLY A 41 -0.86 22.01 -6.29
N GLU A 42 0.23 21.43 -5.80
CA GLU A 42 1.40 21.07 -6.61
C GLU A 42 1.49 19.56 -6.92
N ILE A 43 0.71 18.73 -6.22
CA ILE A 43 0.68 17.27 -6.42
C ILE A 43 -0.36 16.96 -7.49
N ASP A 44 -0.06 16.01 -8.38
CA ASP A 44 -0.97 15.53 -9.43
C ASP A 44 -1.14 14.03 -9.27
N VAL A 45 -2.36 13.58 -8.95
CA VAL A 45 -2.69 12.16 -8.80
C VAL A 45 -3.63 11.71 -9.92
N GLU A 46 -3.30 10.58 -10.54
CA GLU A 46 -4.06 9.99 -11.64
C GLU A 46 -4.20 8.48 -11.42
N TYR A 47 -5.43 7.97 -11.33
CA TYR A 47 -5.70 6.55 -11.24
C TYR A 47 -6.36 6.03 -12.52
N SER A 48 -5.72 5.06 -13.19
CA SER A 48 -6.21 4.50 -14.45
C SER A 48 -5.90 3.00 -14.57
N SER A 49 -6.93 2.19 -14.81
CA SER A 49 -6.82 0.75 -15.11
C SER A 49 -5.95 -0.05 -14.11
N GLY A 50 -6.06 0.24 -12.82
CA GLY A 50 -5.27 -0.41 -11.77
C GLY A 50 -3.83 0.12 -11.62
N VAL A 51 -3.50 1.21 -12.32
CA VAL A 51 -2.25 1.94 -12.19
C VAL A 51 -2.53 3.34 -11.67
N MET A 52 -2.02 3.65 -10.49
CA MET A 52 -2.05 4.99 -9.92
C MET A 52 -0.70 5.66 -10.14
N THR A 53 -0.71 6.85 -10.71
CA THR A 53 0.45 7.70 -10.93
C THR A 53 0.31 8.93 -10.05
N VAL A 54 1.27 9.16 -9.16
CA VAL A 54 1.31 10.35 -8.30
C VAL A 54 2.56 11.15 -8.67
N LYS A 55 2.39 12.35 -9.23
CA LYS A 55 3.48 13.26 -9.57
C LYS A 55 3.62 14.28 -8.45
N ILE A 56 4.80 14.32 -7.85
CA ILE A 56 5.13 15.29 -6.80
C ILE A 56 6.35 16.09 -7.28
N PRO A 57 6.25 17.40 -7.53
CA PRO A 57 7.33 18.18 -8.15
C PRO A 57 8.65 18.15 -7.36
N ASN A 58 8.59 18.00 -6.04
CA ASN A 58 9.77 17.92 -5.18
C ASN A 58 10.41 16.52 -5.08
N LEU A 59 9.68 15.46 -5.41
CA LEU A 59 10.13 14.07 -5.20
C LEU A 59 10.24 13.26 -6.50
N GLY A 60 9.43 13.59 -7.51
CA GLY A 60 9.31 12.86 -8.77
C GLY A 60 7.97 12.16 -8.92
N VAL A 61 7.93 11.14 -9.79
CA VAL A 61 6.71 10.41 -10.15
C VAL A 61 6.70 9.04 -9.48
N TYR A 62 5.67 8.81 -8.68
CA TYR A 62 5.37 7.52 -8.05
C TYR A 62 4.37 6.77 -8.92
N ILE A 63 4.60 5.47 -9.11
CA ILE A 63 3.68 4.62 -9.87
C ILE A 63 3.31 3.43 -9.00
N ILE A 64 2.04 3.30 -8.63
CA ILE A 64 1.49 2.18 -7.89
C ILE A 64 0.67 1.34 -8.87
N ASN A 65 1.06 0.09 -9.11
CA ASN A 65 0.41 -0.78 -10.07
C ASN A 65 -0.10 -2.06 -9.39
N LYS A 66 -1.38 -2.38 -9.58
CA LYS A 66 -1.95 -3.67 -9.19
C LYS A 66 -1.51 -4.76 -10.15
N GLN A 67 -0.88 -5.80 -9.61
CA GLN A 67 -0.53 -7.01 -10.33
C GLN A 67 -1.44 -8.17 -9.89
N PRO A 68 -2.69 -8.25 -10.40
CA PRO A 68 -3.59 -9.36 -10.12
C PRO A 68 -3.04 -10.77 -10.42
N PRO A 69 -2.25 -11.03 -11.48
CA PRO A 69 -1.69 -12.37 -11.68
C PRO A 69 -0.75 -12.81 -10.55
N ASN A 70 -0.06 -11.85 -9.92
CA ASN A 70 0.86 -12.12 -8.81
C ASN A 70 0.23 -11.83 -7.44
N ARG A 71 -1.00 -11.28 -7.40
CA ARG A 71 -1.68 -10.79 -6.19
C ARG A 71 -0.81 -9.83 -5.37
N GLN A 72 -0.07 -8.97 -6.07
CA GLN A 72 0.88 -8.03 -5.51
C GLN A 72 0.55 -6.60 -5.89
N ILE A 73 1.04 -5.64 -5.10
CA ILE A 73 1.08 -4.23 -5.48
C ILE A 73 2.53 -3.84 -5.71
N TRP A 74 2.79 -3.21 -6.85
CA TRP A 74 4.11 -2.71 -7.20
C TRP A 74 4.14 -1.19 -7.02
N LEU A 75 5.09 -0.69 -6.25
CA LEU A 75 5.38 0.74 -6.13
C LEU A 75 6.68 1.02 -6.87
N SER A 76 6.66 1.96 -7.80
CA SER A 76 7.87 2.58 -8.33
C SER A 76 8.02 3.93 -7.67
N SER A 77 8.92 4.03 -6.70
CA SER A 77 9.30 5.31 -6.09
C SER A 77 10.54 5.88 -6.78
N PRO A 78 10.60 7.18 -7.08
CA PRO A 78 11.82 7.83 -7.56
C PRO A 78 12.91 7.89 -6.49
N VAL A 79 12.54 7.76 -5.21
CA VAL A 79 13.46 7.83 -4.06
C VAL A 79 13.98 6.43 -3.69
N SER A 80 13.08 5.46 -3.51
CA SER A 80 13.44 4.11 -3.05
C SER A 80 13.45 3.04 -4.15
N GLY A 81 13.09 3.40 -5.39
CA GLY A 81 13.06 2.51 -6.54
C GLY A 81 11.83 1.60 -6.60
N PRO A 82 11.86 0.57 -7.46
CA PRO A 82 10.78 -0.39 -7.57
C PRO A 82 10.74 -1.32 -6.35
N ARG A 83 9.58 -1.37 -5.70
CA ARG A 83 9.25 -2.21 -4.56
C ARG A 83 8.00 -3.03 -4.85
N ARG A 84 7.94 -4.23 -4.26
CA ARG A 84 6.82 -5.15 -4.37
C ARG A 84 6.26 -5.37 -2.97
N PHE A 85 4.94 -5.30 -2.88
CA PHE A 85 4.20 -5.47 -1.65
C PHE A 85 3.26 -6.65 -1.83
N ASP A 86 3.25 -7.47 -0.80
CA ASP A 86 2.38 -8.62 -0.68
C ASP A 86 1.41 -8.35 0.47
N TYR A 87 0.19 -8.84 0.34
CA TYR A 87 -0.80 -8.71 1.41
C TYR A 87 -0.48 -9.71 2.53
N VAL A 88 -0.23 -9.19 3.72
CA VAL A 88 0.11 -9.97 4.90
C VAL A 88 -0.91 -9.65 5.99
N ILE A 89 -1.62 -10.67 6.47
CA ILE A 89 -2.49 -10.52 7.64
C ILE A 89 -1.59 -10.42 8.88
N VAL A 90 -1.61 -9.26 9.53
CA VAL A 90 -0.93 -9.06 10.80
C VAL A 90 -1.91 -9.48 11.90
N SER A 91 -1.92 -10.77 12.23
CA SER A 91 -2.64 -11.25 13.41
C SER A 91 -1.84 -10.90 14.65
N ASP A 92 -2.23 -9.83 15.36
CA ASP A 92 -1.78 -9.63 16.73
C ASP A 92 -2.36 -10.79 17.55
N GLY A 93 -1.50 -11.67 18.06
CA GLY A 93 -1.90 -12.98 18.53
C GLY A 93 -2.88 -12.93 19.69
N GLN A 94 -4.17 -13.17 19.41
CA GLN A 94 -5.11 -13.92 20.25
C GLN A 94 -6.44 -14.15 19.52
N ASP A 95 -6.83 -15.42 19.51
CA ASP A 95 -8.15 -15.99 19.17
C ASP A 95 -8.56 -16.15 17.70
N GLU A 96 -8.74 -17.43 17.35
CA GLU A 96 -9.26 -18.00 16.12
C GLU A 96 -10.74 -17.62 15.86
N LYS A 97 -11.01 -16.34 15.59
CA LYS A 97 -12.27 -15.94 14.96
C LYS A 97 -11.98 -15.43 13.56
N GLN A 98 -12.28 -16.31 12.61
CA GLN A 98 -12.39 -16.02 11.19
C GLN A 98 -13.12 -14.69 10.99
N ASP A 99 -12.60 -13.87 10.07
CA ASP A 99 -13.31 -12.76 9.40
C ASP A 99 -13.11 -11.31 9.90
N SER A 100 -12.01 -10.97 10.58
CA SER A 100 -11.62 -9.55 10.78
C SER A 100 -10.11 -9.31 10.94
N GLY A 101 -9.27 -10.21 10.44
CA GLY A 101 -7.82 -9.99 10.41
C GLY A 101 -7.48 -8.95 9.34
N MET A 102 -7.38 -7.69 9.73
CA MET A 102 -6.96 -6.62 8.83
C MET A 102 -5.52 -6.89 8.38
N GLY A 103 -5.32 -7.14 7.10
CA GLY A 103 -4.00 -7.30 6.52
C GLY A 103 -3.49 -6.01 5.90
N ASP A 104 -2.17 -5.94 5.82
CA ASP A 104 -1.45 -4.80 5.29
C ASP A 104 -0.61 -5.20 4.08
N TRP A 105 -0.36 -4.22 3.22
CA TRP A 105 0.58 -4.33 2.11
C TRP A 105 2.01 -4.16 2.64
N ILE A 106 2.72 -5.27 2.83
CA ILE A 106 4.05 -5.30 3.41
C ILE A 106 5.07 -5.76 2.37
N CYS A 107 6.22 -5.09 2.31
CA CYS A 107 7.33 -5.49 1.48
C CYS A 107 8.10 -6.63 2.15
N ILE A 108 8.05 -7.86 1.62
CA ILE A 108 8.76 -9.03 2.17
C ILE A 108 10.29 -8.87 2.23
N ARG A 109 10.85 -7.89 1.50
CA ARG A 109 12.29 -7.65 1.45
C ARG A 109 12.80 -6.98 2.73
N ASP A 110 12.11 -5.93 3.17
CA ASP A 110 12.55 -5.04 4.25
C ASP A 110 11.51 -4.91 5.39
N GLY A 111 10.30 -5.44 5.20
CA GLY A 111 9.22 -5.47 6.20
C GLY A 111 8.46 -4.16 6.33
N GLN A 112 8.73 -3.22 5.44
CA GLN A 112 8.08 -1.92 5.45
C GLN A 112 6.68 -2.01 4.85
N LYS A 113 5.73 -1.34 5.50
CA LYS A 113 4.38 -1.15 4.96
C LYS A 113 4.40 -0.15 3.80
N LEU A 114 3.52 -0.35 2.82
CA LEU A 114 3.34 0.57 1.70
C LEU A 114 2.93 1.97 2.20
N THR A 115 2.01 2.02 3.17
CA THR A 115 1.56 3.24 3.83
C THR A 115 2.71 3.99 4.52
N ASP A 116 3.60 3.27 5.21
CA ASP A 116 4.76 3.87 5.89
C ASP A 116 5.74 4.49 4.90
N ILE A 117 5.99 3.83 3.76
CA ILE A 117 6.86 4.38 2.71
C ILE A 117 6.24 5.63 2.10
N LEU A 118 4.97 5.57 1.72
CA LEU A 118 4.26 6.73 1.17
C LEU A 118 4.25 7.89 2.19
N ARG A 119 3.97 7.61 3.47
CA ARG A 119 4.01 8.59 4.54
C ARG A 119 5.40 9.20 4.74
N LYS A 120 6.44 8.38 4.73
CA LYS A 120 7.82 8.84 4.93
C LYS A 120 8.34 9.64 3.75
N GLU A 121 8.04 9.23 2.52
CA GLU A 121 8.54 9.87 1.31
C GLU A 121 7.72 11.10 0.94
N THR A 122 6.38 10.99 0.93
CA THR A 122 5.49 12.06 0.48
C THR A 122 4.97 12.93 1.63
N GLY A 123 5.15 12.51 2.88
CA GLY A 123 4.50 13.14 4.03
C GLY A 123 2.98 12.98 4.05
N ALA A 124 2.39 12.17 3.16
CA ALA A 124 0.95 11.90 3.15
C ALA A 124 0.61 11.05 4.37
N VAL A 125 -0.16 11.61 5.31
CA VAL A 125 -0.67 10.84 6.45
C VAL A 125 -1.78 9.95 5.93
N LEU A 126 -1.40 8.76 5.49
CA LEU A 126 -2.33 7.66 5.27
C LEU A 126 -2.68 7.14 6.66
N ASP A 127 -3.90 7.45 7.13
CA ASP A 127 -4.41 6.83 8.34
C ASP A 127 -4.50 5.32 8.05
N ASP A 128 -3.80 4.53 8.85
CA ASP A 128 -3.80 3.08 8.70
C ASP A 128 -5.26 2.63 8.88
N PRO A 129 -5.82 1.79 7.99
CA PRO A 129 -7.22 1.38 8.12
C PRO A 129 -7.52 0.69 9.47
N SER A 130 -6.50 0.27 10.23
CA SER A 130 -6.64 -0.31 11.57
C SER A 130 -6.87 0.72 12.68
N SER A 131 -6.63 2.00 12.38
CA SER A 131 -6.74 3.12 13.32
C SER A 131 -8.11 3.84 13.24
N VAL A 132 -8.87 3.68 12.16
CA VAL A 132 -10.19 4.33 11.95
C VAL A 132 -11.36 3.49 12.50
N ARG A 133 -11.28 3.01 13.74
CA ARG A 133 -12.48 2.58 14.49
C ARG A 133 -12.42 3.13 15.90
N ASN A 134 -12.97 4.35 16.06
CA ASN A 134 -13.33 4.94 17.34
C ASN A 134 -14.85 4.98 17.46
#